data_AF-A0A9Q0UNV2-F1
#
_entry.id   AF-A0A9Q0UNV2-F1
#
_cell.length_a   1.000
_cell.length_b   1.000
_cell.length_c   1.000
_cell.angle_alpha   90.00
_cell.angle_beta   90.00
_cell.angle_gamma   90.00
#
_symmetry.space_group_name_H-M   'P 1'
#
loop_
_entity.id
_entity.type
_entity.pdbx_description
1 polymer ?
#
loop_
_entity_poly.entity_id
_entity_poly.type
_entity_poly.pdbx_seq_one_letter_code
_entity_poly.pdbx_strand_id
1 'polypeptide(L)'
;MSSLMEVTSQESHEESNNERLDLIHHLDPAATDVLLPDETFLKAAISLKDQPIRDNNMGAAIDPTVYTGLLGTAFTCLRSYEVTGNKQDLLLCSNIVDTFSISPHASSRHMTLTFLCGRGGLYALGAVAANYMGDPQGRDFFLNLFLEVAQERALPVGPEEGGFGISYELMHGRAGFLWAALFINKHLGEGTLPSDLLLPVVDAILAGGRAGASDNATCPLMYRWHGTPYWGAANGLAGILQVLLNFPLPKEDMEDVRATLRYMMSNRFPHSGNYPSSEGNARDKLVQWSHGATGMAITLCKASEMFPNDREFRDAAIEAGEVVWKRGLVKKVGLADGVAGNAYAFLSLYRLTGESIYEERPKAFASFLYHNASGLVAIGHGRGAADHAYSLFQGLAGTACLWFDLLKPESSRFPGIRQDSKHYVIMVLSSFQCSSDYFGFSSDSNVDRDDLVLFGKAIFTPWMPHRDELIGSALEKDISEEFRYLEHAPHTAEAQPDHRAKPYISQVKAKPWSLENDHVGNSVNIFGSVFINKNN
;
A
#
# COMPACT_ATOMS: atom_id res chain seq x y z
N MET A 1 -7.54 13.13 50.26
CA MET A 1 -8.56 12.08 50.45
C MET A 1 -9.28 11.93 49.13
N SER A 2 -8.92 10.89 48.37
CA SER A 2 -9.45 10.59 47.03
C SER A 2 -10.45 9.45 47.17
N SER A 3 -11.67 9.64 46.66
CA SER A 3 -12.74 8.65 46.70
C SER A 3 -12.57 7.65 45.55
N LEU A 4 -12.42 6.37 45.91
CA LEU A 4 -12.65 5.24 45.01
C LEU A 4 -14.12 5.23 44.56
N MET A 5 -14.36 4.90 43.29
CA MET A 5 -15.63 4.33 42.83
C MET A 5 -15.30 3.09 41.99
N GLU A 6 -15.59 1.93 42.56
CA GLU A 6 -15.59 0.62 41.91
C GLU A 6 -16.69 0.59 40.85
N VAL A 7 -16.35 0.09 39.66
CA VAL A 7 -17.30 -0.28 38.62
C VAL A 7 -17.34 -1.81 38.55
N THR A 8 -18.37 -2.38 39.14
CA THR A 8 -18.88 -3.75 38.95
C THR A 8 -20.33 -3.59 38.48
N SER A 9 -20.91 -4.31 37.52
CA SER A 9 -20.59 -5.54 36.81
C SER A 9 -21.48 -5.56 35.56
N GLN A 10 -20.95 -6.01 34.42
CA GLN A 10 -21.64 -6.12 33.13
C GLN A 10 -21.83 -7.62 32.77
N GLU A 11 -21.88 -8.49 33.79
CA GLU A 11 -21.75 -9.94 33.65
C GLU A 11 -23.06 -10.66 33.27
N SER A 12 -24.24 -10.07 33.50
CA SER A 12 -25.52 -10.77 33.25
C SER A 12 -26.04 -10.69 31.81
N HIS A 13 -25.40 -9.91 30.94
CA HIS A 13 -25.80 -9.78 29.53
C HIS A 13 -24.92 -10.57 28.55
N GLU A 14 -23.84 -11.21 29.02
CA GLU A 14 -22.95 -12.01 28.16
C GLU A 14 -23.47 -13.44 27.92
N GLU A 15 -24.18 -14.06 28.88
CA GLU A 15 -24.68 -15.44 28.74
C GLU A 15 -25.76 -15.58 27.65
N SER A 16 -26.67 -14.62 27.52
CA SER A 16 -27.70 -14.65 26.46
C SER A 16 -27.12 -14.39 25.06
N ASN A 17 -25.98 -13.69 24.97
CA ASN A 17 -25.26 -13.51 23.70
C ASN A 17 -24.46 -14.75 23.29
N ASN A 18 -24.11 -15.63 24.24
CA ASN A 18 -23.42 -16.89 23.98
C ASN A 18 -24.31 -17.94 23.29
N GLU A 19 -25.61 -18.02 23.62
CA GLU A 19 -26.51 -18.97 22.93
C GLU A 19 -26.69 -18.65 21.44
N ARG A 20 -26.59 -17.36 21.07
CA ARG A 20 -26.65 -16.92 19.66
C ARG A 20 -25.31 -17.07 18.92
N LEU A 21 -24.20 -17.20 19.66
CA LEU A 21 -22.84 -17.42 19.15
C LEU A 21 -22.65 -18.84 18.61
N ASP A 22 -23.24 -19.84 19.27
CA ASP A 22 -23.15 -21.24 18.82
C ASP A 22 -23.78 -21.42 17.43
N LEU A 23 -24.86 -20.69 17.13
CA LEU A 23 -25.52 -20.72 15.81
C LEU A 23 -24.67 -20.11 14.68
N ILE A 24 -23.80 -19.13 14.96
CA ILE A 24 -22.94 -18.49 13.95
C ILE A 24 -21.68 -19.33 13.70
N HIS A 25 -21.17 -20.01 14.73
CA HIS A 25 -20.03 -20.92 14.61
C HIS A 25 -20.36 -22.26 13.93
N HIS A 26 -21.64 -22.55 13.69
CA HIS A 26 -22.10 -23.76 12.96
C HIS A 26 -22.22 -23.57 11.44
N LEU A 27 -21.93 -22.39 10.89
CA LEU A 27 -21.80 -22.22 9.44
C LEU A 27 -20.41 -22.68 9.02
N ASP A 28 -20.32 -23.92 8.53
CA ASP A 28 -19.11 -24.43 7.88
C ASP A 28 -18.80 -23.59 6.63
N PRO A 29 -17.71 -22.81 6.61
CA PRO A 29 -17.33 -22.02 5.44
C PRO A 29 -16.93 -22.90 4.24
N ALA A 30 -16.71 -24.21 4.44
CA ALA A 30 -16.32 -25.18 3.43
C ALA A 30 -17.50 -25.85 2.71
N ALA A 31 -18.75 -25.49 3.02
CA ALA A 31 -19.89 -25.90 2.20
C ALA A 31 -19.81 -25.20 0.83
N THR A 32 -19.23 -25.90 -0.15
CA THR A 32 -18.96 -25.45 -1.53
C THR A 32 -20.18 -24.97 -2.33
N ASP A 33 -21.40 -25.10 -1.78
CA ASP A 33 -22.66 -24.58 -2.35
C ASP A 33 -22.99 -23.13 -1.93
N VAL A 34 -22.10 -22.41 -1.21
CA VAL A 34 -22.38 -21.11 -0.56
C VAL A 34 -21.54 -19.94 -1.13
N LEU A 35 -20.72 -20.16 -2.15
CA LEU A 35 -19.99 -19.07 -2.82
C LEU A 35 -20.93 -18.33 -3.78
N LEU A 36 -21.21 -17.07 -3.49
CA LEU A 36 -22.05 -16.24 -4.36
C LEU A 36 -21.29 -15.87 -5.64
N PRO A 37 -21.97 -15.77 -6.78
CA PRO A 37 -21.34 -15.36 -8.03
C PRO A 37 -20.97 -13.88 -8.00
N ASP A 38 -19.95 -13.51 -8.76
CA ASP A 38 -19.42 -12.15 -8.90
C ASP A 38 -20.51 -11.12 -9.24
N GLU A 39 -21.49 -11.49 -10.08
CA GLU A 39 -22.62 -10.63 -10.43
C GLU A 39 -23.48 -10.25 -9.20
N THR A 40 -23.63 -11.17 -8.24
CA THR A 40 -24.34 -10.91 -6.99
C THR A 40 -23.56 -9.91 -6.14
N PHE A 41 -22.24 -10.07 -6.02
CA PHE A 41 -21.40 -9.11 -5.31
C PHE A 41 -21.42 -7.72 -5.95
N LEU A 42 -21.37 -7.65 -7.29
CA LEU A 42 -21.46 -6.38 -8.02
C LEU A 42 -22.79 -5.65 -7.73
N LYS A 43 -23.92 -6.36 -7.84
CA LYS A 43 -25.25 -5.81 -7.55
C LYS A 43 -25.36 -5.33 -6.10
N ALA A 44 -24.84 -6.12 -5.16
CA ALA A 44 -24.83 -5.78 -3.74
C ALA A 44 -23.97 -4.53 -3.46
N ALA A 45 -22.77 -4.46 -4.06
CA ALA A 45 -21.85 -3.33 -3.91
C ALA A 45 -22.45 -2.02 -4.42
N ILE A 46 -23.07 -2.04 -5.60
CA ILE A 46 -23.77 -0.88 -6.17
C ILE A 46 -24.91 -0.44 -5.24
N SER A 47 -25.75 -1.39 -4.79
CA SER A 47 -26.86 -1.07 -3.89
C SER A 47 -26.39 -0.45 -2.57
N LEU A 48 -25.29 -0.93 -2.00
CA LEU A 48 -24.75 -0.47 -0.72
C LEU A 48 -24.10 0.92 -0.83
N LYS A 49 -23.37 1.17 -1.93
CA LYS A 49 -22.78 2.48 -2.25
C LYS A 49 -23.85 3.56 -2.37
N ASP A 50 -25.03 3.24 -2.93
CA ASP A 50 -26.11 4.21 -3.13
C ASP A 50 -26.89 4.55 -1.85
N GLN A 51 -26.78 3.76 -0.77
CA GLN A 51 -27.53 3.98 0.47
C GLN A 51 -27.15 5.25 1.26
N PRO A 52 -25.86 5.53 1.56
CA PRO A 52 -25.49 6.75 2.30
C PRO A 52 -25.91 8.05 1.62
N ILE A 53 -26.07 8.04 0.29
CA ILE A 53 -26.56 9.18 -0.49
C ILE A 53 -28.05 9.42 -0.22
N ARG A 54 -28.83 8.36 0.01
CA ARG A 54 -30.29 8.41 0.23
C ARG A 54 -30.66 8.81 1.66
N ASP A 55 -29.85 8.42 2.64
CA ASP A 55 -30.12 8.60 4.08
C ASP A 55 -29.53 9.89 4.68
N ASN A 56 -28.74 10.66 3.92
CA ASN A 56 -28.11 11.89 4.40
C ASN A 56 -29.14 13.03 4.62
N ASN A 57 -29.75 13.05 5.81
CA ASN A 57 -30.28 14.26 6.42
C ASN A 57 -29.12 15.18 6.80
N MET A 58 -28.89 16.23 5.99
CA MET A 58 -27.82 17.24 6.07
C MET A 58 -27.89 18.16 7.32
N GLY A 59 -28.05 17.61 8.52
CA GLY A 59 -28.31 18.36 9.76
C GLY A 59 -27.18 18.38 10.81
N ALA A 60 -26.13 17.57 10.68
CA ALA A 60 -25.00 17.50 11.61
C ALA A 60 -23.69 17.99 10.96
N ALA A 61 -22.70 18.40 11.77
CA ALA A 61 -21.36 18.75 11.29
C ALA A 61 -20.75 17.54 10.56
N ILE A 62 -20.54 17.68 9.25
CA ILE A 62 -20.17 16.57 8.36
C ILE A 62 -18.69 16.24 8.55
N ASP A 63 -18.40 14.99 8.92
CA ASP A 63 -17.02 14.47 8.99
C ASP A 63 -16.38 14.44 7.59
N PRO A 64 -15.29 15.19 7.35
CA PRO A 64 -14.64 15.26 6.05
C PRO A 64 -13.56 14.18 5.87
N THR A 65 -13.39 13.21 6.77
CA THR A 65 -12.30 12.23 6.69
C THR A 65 -12.61 11.08 5.73
N VAL A 66 -11.55 10.39 5.25
CA VAL A 66 -11.71 9.15 4.48
C VAL A 66 -12.10 7.99 5.39
N TYR A 67 -11.63 8.01 6.64
CA TYR A 67 -11.83 6.92 7.59
C TYR A 67 -13.30 6.73 7.96
N THR A 68 -13.93 7.77 8.51
CA THR A 68 -15.33 7.74 8.99
C THR A 68 -16.27 8.64 8.21
N GLY A 69 -15.74 9.61 7.47
CA GLY A 69 -16.49 10.68 6.83
C GLY A 69 -16.89 10.44 5.38
N LEU A 70 -17.41 11.49 4.74
CA LEU A 70 -17.91 11.45 3.37
C LEU A 70 -16.82 11.25 2.32
N LEU A 71 -15.55 11.57 2.61
CA LEU A 71 -14.47 11.21 1.69
C LEU A 71 -14.30 9.69 1.59
N GLY A 72 -14.73 8.92 2.60
CA GLY A 72 -14.82 7.47 2.49
C GLY A 72 -15.86 7.02 1.46
N THR A 73 -16.99 7.73 1.39
CA THR A 73 -18.00 7.55 0.33
C THR A 73 -17.45 7.94 -1.03
N ALA A 74 -16.72 9.06 -1.13
CA ALA A 74 -16.06 9.47 -2.36
C ALA A 74 -15.07 8.40 -2.85
N PHE A 75 -14.23 7.87 -1.95
CA PHE A 75 -13.33 6.76 -2.26
C PHE A 75 -14.09 5.54 -2.77
N THR A 76 -15.21 5.18 -2.14
CA THR A 76 -16.04 4.04 -2.58
C THR A 76 -16.61 4.26 -3.98
N CYS A 77 -17.00 5.49 -4.32
CA CYS A 77 -17.45 5.86 -5.66
C CYS A 77 -16.32 5.78 -6.68
N LEU A 78 -15.11 6.23 -6.33
CA LEU A 78 -13.91 6.08 -7.16
C LEU A 78 -13.63 4.59 -7.45
N ARG A 79 -13.66 3.72 -6.41
CA ARG A 79 -13.50 2.27 -6.60
C ARG A 79 -14.58 1.68 -7.50
N SER A 80 -15.83 2.11 -7.33
CA SER A 80 -16.94 1.69 -8.19
C SER A 80 -16.68 2.07 -9.65
N TYR A 81 -16.21 3.29 -9.91
CA TYR A 81 -15.81 3.73 -11.25
C TYR A 81 -14.66 2.89 -11.83
N GLU A 82 -13.61 2.61 -11.06
CA GLU A 82 -12.46 1.83 -11.55
C GLU A 82 -12.83 0.40 -11.98
N VAL A 83 -13.86 -0.16 -11.36
CA VAL A 83 -14.35 -1.51 -11.68
C VAL A 83 -15.40 -1.49 -12.79
N THR A 84 -16.34 -0.54 -12.76
CA THR A 84 -17.53 -0.54 -13.64
C THR A 84 -17.44 0.41 -14.83
N GLY A 85 -16.53 1.40 -14.79
CA GLY A 85 -16.47 2.50 -15.76
C GLY A 85 -17.61 3.52 -15.63
N ASN A 86 -18.43 3.46 -14.58
CA ASN A 86 -19.59 4.33 -14.42
C ASN A 86 -19.18 5.79 -14.12
N LYS A 87 -19.30 6.66 -15.12
CA LYS A 87 -18.92 8.08 -15.01
C LYS A 87 -19.75 8.86 -13.97
N GLN A 88 -20.96 8.42 -13.63
CA GLN A 88 -21.75 9.08 -12.58
C GLN A 88 -21.13 8.89 -11.20
N ASP A 89 -20.49 7.74 -10.96
CA ASP A 89 -19.82 7.48 -9.69
C ASP A 89 -18.55 8.33 -9.56
N LEU A 90 -17.82 8.51 -10.66
CA LEU A 90 -16.69 9.44 -10.71
C LEU A 90 -17.15 10.89 -10.47
N LEU A 91 -18.25 11.31 -11.10
CA LEU A 91 -18.81 12.66 -10.89
C LEU A 91 -19.23 12.87 -9.43
N LEU A 92 -19.87 11.88 -8.82
CA LEU A 92 -20.24 11.93 -7.41
C LEU A 92 -19.01 12.00 -6.50
N CYS A 93 -17.96 11.23 -6.80
CA CYS A 93 -16.69 11.33 -6.10
C CYS A 93 -16.15 12.77 -6.15
N SER A 94 -16.12 13.39 -7.34
CA SER A 94 -15.67 14.78 -7.49
C SER A 94 -16.53 15.75 -6.68
N ASN A 95 -17.86 15.66 -6.81
CA ASN A 95 -18.78 16.56 -6.10
C ASN A 95 -18.60 16.52 -4.58
N ILE A 96 -18.36 15.33 -4.02
CA ILE A 96 -18.09 15.18 -2.58
C ILE A 96 -16.76 15.86 -2.21
N VAL A 97 -15.69 15.64 -2.99
CA VAL A 97 -14.39 16.29 -2.78
C VAL A 97 -14.54 17.82 -2.85
N ASP A 98 -15.24 18.33 -3.86
CA ASP A 98 -15.41 19.76 -4.10
C ASP A 98 -16.20 20.45 -2.98
N THR A 99 -17.14 19.73 -2.36
CA THR A 99 -17.88 20.21 -1.18
C THR A 99 -16.94 20.56 -0.02
N PHE A 100 -15.87 19.78 0.16
CA PHE A 100 -14.90 20.02 1.23
C PHE A 100 -13.76 20.94 0.83
N SER A 101 -13.37 20.98 -0.45
CA SER A 101 -12.29 21.86 -0.92
C SER A 101 -12.60 23.35 -0.73
N ILE A 102 -13.88 23.73 -0.81
CA ILE A 102 -14.37 25.10 -0.65
C ILE A 102 -14.71 25.43 0.82
N SER A 103 -14.81 24.42 1.69
CA SER A 103 -15.22 24.62 3.08
C SER A 103 -14.07 25.20 3.93
N PRO A 104 -14.34 26.20 4.80
CA PRO A 104 -13.34 26.70 5.75
C PRO A 104 -12.81 25.61 6.71
N HIS A 105 -13.47 24.45 6.78
CA HIS A 105 -13.04 23.28 7.54
C HIS A 105 -11.83 22.57 6.91
N ALA A 106 -11.67 22.60 5.58
CA ALA A 106 -10.47 22.07 4.92
C ALA A 106 -9.21 22.92 5.18
N SER A 107 -9.39 24.16 5.64
CA SER A 107 -8.31 25.05 6.09
C SER A 107 -8.05 24.97 7.60
N SER A 108 -8.77 24.10 8.33
CA SER A 108 -8.53 23.94 9.76
C SER A 108 -7.15 23.35 10.00
N ARG A 109 -6.28 24.12 10.67
CA ARG A 109 -4.93 23.68 11.09
C ARG A 109 -4.96 22.44 12.01
N HIS A 110 -6.13 22.06 12.51
CA HIS A 110 -6.31 20.88 13.36
C HIS A 110 -6.53 19.58 12.58
N MET A 111 -6.81 19.64 11.27
CA MET A 111 -6.96 18.44 10.44
C MET A 111 -5.58 17.88 10.10
N THR A 112 -5.41 16.58 10.34
CA THR A 112 -4.11 15.91 10.14
C THR A 112 -3.66 15.93 8.68
N LEU A 113 -2.41 15.56 8.42
CA LEU A 113 -1.83 15.60 7.06
C LEU A 113 -2.00 14.28 6.31
N THR A 114 -2.63 13.28 6.93
CA THR A 114 -2.68 11.91 6.43
C THR A 114 -3.79 11.72 5.41
N PHE A 115 -3.75 10.59 4.70
CA PHE A 115 -4.86 10.22 3.83
C PHE A 115 -6.15 9.90 4.60
N LEU A 116 -6.06 9.10 5.67
CA LEU A 116 -7.23 8.53 6.31
C LEU A 116 -8.01 9.56 7.15
N CYS A 117 -7.29 10.41 7.89
CA CYS A 117 -7.88 11.31 8.88
C CYS A 117 -7.63 12.78 8.58
N GLY A 118 -7.21 13.11 7.34
CA GLY A 118 -6.53 14.36 7.08
C GLY A 118 -6.70 14.95 5.68
N ARG A 119 -6.06 16.11 5.49
CA ARG A 119 -6.07 16.88 4.23
C ARG A 119 -5.37 16.14 3.10
N GLY A 120 -4.41 15.28 3.44
CA GLY A 120 -3.76 14.40 2.46
C GLY A 120 -4.78 13.56 1.67
N GLY A 121 -5.85 13.09 2.32
CA GLY A 121 -6.88 12.28 1.68
C GLY A 121 -7.76 13.09 0.74
N LEU A 122 -8.17 14.28 1.19
CA LEU A 122 -8.94 15.22 0.39
C LEU A 122 -8.21 15.59 -0.91
N TYR A 123 -6.96 16.02 -0.78
CA TYR A 123 -6.18 16.48 -1.93
C TYR A 123 -5.77 15.33 -2.84
N ALA A 124 -5.39 14.19 -2.29
CA ALA A 124 -5.06 13.01 -3.10
C ALA A 124 -6.28 12.50 -3.89
N LEU A 125 -7.45 12.38 -3.25
CA LEU A 125 -8.68 11.97 -3.94
C LEU A 125 -9.12 13.00 -4.99
N GLY A 126 -9.03 14.29 -4.68
CA GLY A 126 -9.39 15.35 -5.62
C GLY A 126 -8.49 15.36 -6.86
N ALA A 127 -7.18 15.24 -6.68
CA ALA A 127 -6.23 15.18 -7.79
C ALA A 127 -6.49 13.97 -8.71
N VAL A 128 -6.76 12.80 -8.12
CA VAL A 128 -7.05 11.57 -8.87
C VAL A 128 -8.40 11.63 -9.58
N ALA A 129 -9.46 12.08 -8.89
CA ALA A 129 -10.78 12.23 -9.48
C ALA A 129 -10.75 13.21 -10.67
N ALA A 130 -10.15 14.38 -10.50
CA ALA A 130 -10.01 15.38 -11.56
C ALA A 130 -9.21 14.84 -12.76
N ASN A 131 -8.13 14.11 -12.51
CA ASN A 131 -7.36 13.46 -13.58
C ASN A 131 -8.20 12.45 -14.38
N TYR A 132 -8.97 11.60 -13.71
CA TYR A 132 -9.85 10.63 -14.37
C TYR A 132 -11.01 11.29 -15.11
N MET A 133 -11.45 12.48 -14.68
CA MET A 133 -12.43 13.28 -15.40
C MET A 133 -11.86 13.98 -16.64
N GLY A 134 -10.54 13.99 -16.82
CA GLY A 134 -9.86 14.76 -17.87
C GLY A 134 -9.83 16.26 -17.58
N ASP A 135 -9.82 16.65 -16.29
CA ASP A 135 -9.70 18.04 -15.84
C ASP A 135 -8.28 18.33 -15.31
N PRO A 136 -7.37 18.82 -16.17
CA PRO A 136 -6.01 19.14 -15.75
C PRO A 136 -5.95 20.31 -14.77
N GLN A 137 -6.90 21.26 -14.83
CA GLN A 137 -6.89 22.42 -13.94
C GLN A 137 -7.27 22.01 -12.51
N GLY A 138 -8.32 21.20 -12.36
CA GLY A 138 -8.70 20.62 -11.07
C GLY A 138 -7.61 19.71 -10.51
N ARG A 139 -6.98 18.88 -11.36
CA ARG A 139 -5.85 18.03 -10.97
C ARG A 139 -4.71 18.88 -10.38
N ASP A 140 -4.28 19.90 -11.11
CA ASP A 140 -3.15 20.75 -10.69
C ASP A 140 -3.50 21.57 -9.45
N PHE A 141 -4.76 22.01 -9.31
CA PHE A 141 -5.25 22.67 -8.10
C PHE A 141 -5.07 21.80 -6.85
N PHE A 142 -5.56 20.56 -6.88
CA PHE A 142 -5.43 19.64 -5.74
C PHE A 142 -3.98 19.20 -5.49
N LEU A 143 -3.18 19.02 -6.55
CA LEU A 143 -1.74 18.74 -6.40
C LEU A 143 -1.01 19.89 -5.71
N ASN A 144 -1.29 21.14 -6.09
CA ASN A 144 -0.69 22.30 -5.44
C ASN A 144 -1.06 22.37 -3.95
N LEU A 145 -2.31 22.09 -3.58
CA LEU A 145 -2.73 22.00 -2.17
C LEU A 145 -2.00 20.88 -1.42
N PHE A 146 -1.77 19.73 -2.06
CA PHE A 146 -0.97 18.66 -1.46
C PHE A 146 0.49 19.07 -1.26
N LEU A 147 1.08 19.76 -2.24
CA LEU A 147 2.45 20.28 -2.16
C LEU A 147 2.60 21.34 -1.06
N GLU A 148 1.60 22.20 -0.84
CA GLU A 148 1.58 23.13 0.29
C GLU A 148 1.61 22.40 1.64
N VAL A 149 0.86 21.30 1.77
CA VAL A 149 0.93 20.45 2.97
C VAL A 149 2.28 19.76 3.11
N ALA A 150 2.88 19.33 1.99
CA ALA A 150 4.20 18.69 1.98
C ALA A 150 5.33 19.64 2.43
N GLN A 151 5.11 20.96 2.38
CA GLN A 151 6.05 21.97 2.90
C GLN A 151 5.96 22.16 4.42
N GLU A 152 5.09 21.43 5.13
CA GLU A 152 5.04 21.48 6.59
C GLU A 152 6.39 21.08 7.18
N ARG A 153 7.02 22.02 7.92
CA ARG A 153 8.38 21.88 8.42
C ARG A 153 8.52 20.71 9.38
N ALA A 154 7.45 20.32 10.08
CA ALA A 154 7.48 19.21 11.01
C ALA A 154 7.55 17.82 10.34
N LEU A 155 7.18 17.69 9.06
CA LEU A 155 7.20 16.40 8.34
C LEU A 155 8.60 15.78 8.22
N PRO A 156 9.62 16.48 7.68
CA PRO A 156 10.96 15.93 7.51
C PRO A 156 11.82 15.96 8.79
N VAL A 157 11.27 16.43 9.91
CA VAL A 157 12.06 16.61 11.13
C VAL A 157 12.11 15.32 11.94
N GLY A 158 13.34 14.88 12.22
CA GLY A 158 13.64 13.73 13.07
C GLY A 158 13.57 14.02 14.58
N PRO A 159 13.83 12.99 15.40
CA PRO A 159 13.75 13.09 16.87
C PRO A 159 14.81 14.02 17.48
N GLU A 160 16.00 14.13 16.87
CA GLU A 160 17.10 14.99 17.38
C GLU A 160 16.74 16.48 17.38
N GLU A 161 15.84 16.87 16.50
CA GLU A 161 15.31 18.23 16.34
C GLU A 161 13.98 18.43 17.10
N GLY A 162 13.60 17.48 17.96
CA GLY A 162 12.42 17.54 18.82
C GLY A 162 11.16 16.91 18.24
N GLY A 163 11.21 16.33 17.03
CA GLY A 163 10.12 15.58 16.37
C GLY A 163 8.83 16.37 16.08
N PHE A 164 8.74 17.63 16.51
CA PHE A 164 7.63 18.58 16.38
C PHE A 164 6.22 18.02 16.66
N GLY A 165 6.11 16.95 17.47
CA GLY A 165 4.82 16.40 17.93
C GLY A 165 3.99 15.64 16.89
N ILE A 166 4.46 15.46 15.65
CA ILE A 166 3.80 14.62 14.65
C ILE A 166 4.12 13.14 14.94
N SER A 167 3.11 12.27 14.93
CA SER A 167 3.29 10.81 15.09
C SER A 167 3.94 10.18 13.86
N TYR A 168 4.32 8.91 13.95
CA TYR A 168 4.92 8.19 12.81
C TYR A 168 3.94 7.27 12.09
N GLU A 169 2.81 6.94 12.74
CA GLU A 169 1.87 5.92 12.29
C GLU A 169 0.95 6.36 11.13
N LEU A 170 0.11 5.45 10.65
CA LEU A 170 -0.62 5.58 9.39
C LEU A 170 -1.85 6.52 9.49
N MET A 171 -2.49 6.58 10.64
CA MET A 171 -3.73 7.32 10.83
C MET A 171 -3.48 8.82 10.96
N HIS A 172 -2.48 9.24 11.72
CA HIS A 172 -2.24 10.65 12.05
C HIS A 172 -0.79 11.10 11.81
N GLY A 173 0.10 10.19 11.42
CA GLY A 173 1.54 10.42 11.37
C GLY A 173 2.15 10.54 9.99
N ARG A 174 3.48 10.60 9.99
CA ARG A 174 4.32 10.72 8.79
C ARG A 174 4.09 9.58 7.78
N ALA A 175 3.91 8.34 8.24
CA ALA A 175 3.60 7.23 7.34
C ALA A 175 2.25 7.44 6.62
N GLY A 176 1.26 8.02 7.31
CA GLY A 176 -0.04 8.36 6.71
C GLY A 176 0.02 9.46 5.64
N PHE A 177 0.94 10.42 5.80
CA PHE A 177 1.24 11.42 4.76
C PHE A 177 1.95 10.79 3.56
N LEU A 178 3.01 10.01 3.79
CA LEU A 178 3.72 9.31 2.72
C LEU A 178 2.79 8.38 1.95
N TRP A 179 1.86 7.72 2.64
CA TRP A 179 0.88 6.88 1.98
C TRP A 179 -0.05 7.67 1.04
N ALA A 180 -0.44 8.90 1.41
CA ALA A 180 -1.20 9.77 0.51
C ALA A 180 -0.40 10.16 -0.74
N ALA A 181 0.91 10.41 -0.58
CA ALA A 181 1.80 10.71 -1.69
C ALA A 181 1.95 9.50 -2.65
N LEU A 182 2.12 8.31 -2.08
CA LEU A 182 2.15 7.05 -2.83
C LEU A 182 0.83 6.83 -3.59
N PHE A 183 -0.32 7.13 -2.99
CA PHE A 183 -1.60 7.07 -3.68
C PHE A 183 -1.62 7.98 -4.92
N ILE A 184 -1.16 9.22 -4.81
CA ILE A 184 -1.07 10.15 -5.94
C ILE A 184 -0.17 9.60 -7.05
N ASN A 185 1.06 9.20 -6.74
CA ASN A 185 2.02 8.68 -7.73
C ASN A 185 1.47 7.45 -8.46
N LYS A 186 0.76 6.56 -7.75
CA LYS A 186 0.17 5.39 -8.38
C LYS A 186 -0.86 5.75 -9.45
N HIS A 187 -1.72 6.72 -9.17
CA HIS A 187 -2.87 7.05 -10.02
C HIS A 187 -2.55 8.08 -11.10
N LEU A 188 -1.58 8.96 -10.85
CA LEU A 188 -1.19 10.03 -11.78
C LEU A 188 0.10 9.73 -12.57
N GLY A 189 0.85 8.72 -12.14
CA GLY A 189 2.12 8.31 -12.74
C GLY A 189 3.28 8.46 -11.76
N GLU A 190 4.22 7.51 -11.84
CA GLU A 190 5.43 7.53 -11.02
C GLU A 190 6.19 8.84 -11.21
N GLY A 191 6.69 9.40 -10.10
CA GLY A 191 7.40 10.68 -10.10
C GLY A 191 6.52 11.93 -10.13
N THR A 192 5.17 11.82 -10.11
CA THR A 192 4.27 12.98 -9.97
C THR A 192 4.65 13.82 -8.74
N LEU A 193 4.87 13.15 -7.61
CA LEU A 193 5.53 13.71 -6.44
C LEU A 193 6.98 13.21 -6.43
N PRO A 194 7.96 14.12 -6.46
CA PRO A 194 9.37 13.76 -6.61
C PRO A 194 9.92 13.13 -5.33
N SER A 195 10.88 12.20 -5.47
CA SER A 195 11.55 11.54 -4.34
C SER A 195 12.23 12.53 -3.39
N ASP A 196 12.78 13.64 -3.89
CA ASP A 196 13.43 14.68 -3.08
C ASP A 196 12.48 15.33 -2.07
N LEU A 197 11.16 15.29 -2.34
CA LEU A 197 10.13 15.76 -1.40
C LEU A 197 9.82 14.72 -0.33
N LEU A 198 9.88 13.43 -0.68
CA LEU A 198 9.36 12.34 0.15
C LEU A 198 10.45 11.68 1.01
N LEU A 199 11.66 11.52 0.48
CA LEU A 199 12.78 10.86 1.17
C LEU A 199 13.16 11.54 2.49
N PRO A 200 13.16 12.89 2.63
CA PRO A 200 13.40 13.52 3.94
C PRO A 200 12.38 13.10 5.03
N VAL A 201 11.14 12.80 4.64
CA VAL A 201 10.12 12.29 5.57
C VAL A 201 10.36 10.82 5.90
N VAL A 202 10.86 10.03 4.94
CA VAL A 202 11.31 8.65 5.16
C VAL A 202 12.46 8.62 6.16
N ASP A 203 13.47 9.47 5.98
CA ASP A 203 14.63 9.60 6.87
C ASP A 203 14.19 9.96 8.30
N ALA A 204 13.24 10.89 8.43
CA ALA A 204 12.67 11.26 9.72
C ALA A 204 11.95 10.09 10.41
N ILE A 205 11.24 9.24 9.65
CA ILE A 205 10.60 8.03 10.18
C ILE A 205 11.68 7.05 10.67
N LEU A 206 12.70 6.76 9.86
CA LEU A 206 13.77 5.82 10.23
C LEU A 206 14.55 6.30 11.46
N ALA A 207 14.94 7.58 11.49
CA ALA A 207 15.59 8.19 12.65
C ALA A 207 14.70 8.11 13.89
N GLY A 208 13.40 8.41 13.74
CA GLY A 208 12.41 8.27 14.80
C GLY A 208 12.29 6.85 15.34
N GLY A 209 12.31 5.84 14.46
CA GLY A 209 12.24 4.44 14.81
C GLY A 209 13.48 3.97 15.57
N ARG A 210 14.68 4.35 15.12
CA ARG A 210 15.95 4.05 15.78
C ARG A 210 16.02 4.66 17.17
N ALA A 211 15.63 5.93 17.29
CA ALA A 211 15.57 6.61 18.59
C ALA A 211 14.56 5.94 19.53
N GLY A 212 13.38 5.55 19.03
CA GLY A 212 12.37 4.87 19.85
C GLY A 212 12.75 3.44 20.25
N ALA A 213 13.73 2.84 19.55
CA ALA A 213 14.31 1.52 19.79
C ALA A 213 15.54 1.53 20.72
N SER A 214 15.98 2.70 21.21
CA SER A 214 17.22 2.84 22.01
C SER A 214 17.33 1.84 23.18
N ASP A 215 16.19 1.50 23.77
CA ASP A 215 16.11 0.65 24.96
C ASP A 215 15.81 -0.83 24.62
N ASN A 216 15.71 -1.18 23.33
CA ASN A 216 15.43 -2.53 22.85
C ASN A 216 16.35 -2.90 21.68
N ALA A 217 17.53 -3.45 22.01
CA ALA A 217 18.52 -3.87 21.03
C ALA A 217 18.04 -4.98 20.06
N THR A 218 16.92 -5.66 20.35
CA THR A 218 16.39 -6.74 19.50
C THR A 218 15.41 -6.26 18.43
N CYS A 219 14.94 -5.01 18.52
CA CYS A 219 14.00 -4.42 17.58
C CYS A 219 14.56 -3.08 17.07
N PRO A 220 15.13 -3.03 15.85
CA PRO A 220 15.85 -1.84 15.36
C PRO A 220 15.00 -0.59 15.20
N LEU A 221 13.70 -0.75 14.89
CA LEU A 221 12.76 0.34 14.74
C LEU A 221 11.59 0.16 15.69
N MET A 222 11.35 1.15 16.55
CA MET A 222 10.24 1.13 17.49
C MET A 222 9.57 2.50 17.57
N TYR A 223 8.23 2.52 17.57
CA TYR A 223 7.43 3.75 17.57
C TYR A 223 6.39 3.69 18.68
N ARG A 224 5.98 4.86 19.18
CA ARG A 224 4.92 4.98 20.19
C ARG A 224 3.87 5.97 19.72
N TRP A 225 2.60 5.60 19.90
CA TRP A 225 1.46 6.48 19.72
C TRP A 225 0.72 6.58 21.06
N HIS A 226 0.51 7.81 21.55
CA HIS A 226 0.07 8.08 22.93
C HIS A 226 0.83 7.26 23.99
N GLY A 227 2.16 7.19 23.84
CA GLY A 227 3.05 6.45 24.74
C GLY A 227 3.04 4.93 24.57
N THR A 228 2.13 4.37 23.76
CA THR A 228 1.97 2.91 23.61
C THR A 228 2.71 2.41 22.35
N PRO A 229 3.56 1.38 22.47
CA PRO A 229 4.27 0.76 21.34
C PRO A 229 3.37 -0.22 20.57
N TYR A 230 2.53 0.30 19.68
CA TYR A 230 1.59 -0.52 18.90
C TYR A 230 2.28 -1.31 17.78
N TRP A 231 1.74 -2.49 17.49
CA TRP A 231 2.25 -3.38 16.44
C TRP A 231 1.39 -3.38 15.17
N GLY A 232 0.09 -3.14 15.28
CA GLY A 232 -0.84 -3.28 14.16
C GLY A 232 -0.73 -2.20 13.07
N ALA A 233 -1.53 -2.32 12.01
CA ALA A 233 -1.38 -1.50 10.80
C ALA A 233 -1.85 -0.05 10.96
N ALA A 234 -2.83 0.21 11.83
CA ALA A 234 -3.38 1.56 12.00
C ALA A 234 -2.37 2.47 12.71
N ASN A 235 -1.99 2.14 13.95
CA ASN A 235 -1.23 3.01 14.84
C ASN A 235 0.19 2.49 15.15
N GLY A 236 0.66 1.44 14.47
CA GLY A 236 1.82 0.67 14.91
C GLY A 236 2.81 0.27 13.80
N LEU A 237 3.73 -0.61 14.20
CA LEU A 237 4.86 -1.06 13.37
C LEU A 237 4.43 -1.57 12.00
N ALA A 238 3.41 -2.43 11.92
CA ALA A 238 3.02 -3.07 10.66
C ALA A 238 2.69 -2.05 9.56
N GLY A 239 1.99 -0.97 9.90
CA GLY A 239 1.60 0.08 8.94
C GLY A 239 2.78 0.95 8.52
N ILE A 240 3.64 1.31 9.49
CA ILE A 240 4.84 2.11 9.24
C ILE A 240 5.79 1.34 8.32
N LEU A 241 6.13 0.10 8.67
CA LEU A 241 7.04 -0.75 7.89
C LEU A 241 6.46 -1.02 6.50
N GLN A 242 5.15 -1.22 6.40
CA GLN A 242 4.50 -1.41 5.12
C GLN A 242 4.63 -0.20 4.19
N VAL A 243 4.58 1.03 4.73
CA VAL A 243 4.81 2.25 3.96
C VAL A 243 6.28 2.34 3.53
N LEU A 244 7.21 2.13 4.47
CA LEU A 244 8.66 2.15 4.20
C LEU A 244 9.08 1.18 3.09
N LEU A 245 8.46 -0.01 3.00
CA LEU A 245 8.70 -1.00 1.95
C LEU A 245 8.31 -0.54 0.53
N ASN A 246 7.73 0.65 0.33
CA ASN A 246 7.48 1.22 -1.00
C ASN A 246 8.53 2.25 -1.43
N PHE A 247 9.51 2.55 -0.58
CA PHE A 247 10.55 3.52 -0.89
C PHE A 247 11.89 2.82 -1.19
N PRO A 248 12.72 3.41 -2.07
CA PRO A 248 14.07 2.93 -2.31
C PRO A 248 14.96 3.29 -1.11
N LEU A 249 15.10 2.36 -0.16
CA LEU A 249 15.91 2.58 1.03
C LEU A 249 17.37 2.15 0.80
N PRO A 250 18.35 2.86 1.38
CA PRO A 250 19.70 2.35 1.58
C PRO A 250 19.71 0.96 2.20
N LYS A 251 20.76 0.18 1.93
CA LYS A 251 20.86 -1.20 2.40
C LYS A 251 20.71 -1.31 3.92
N GLU A 252 21.34 -0.42 4.68
CA GLU A 252 21.27 -0.41 6.15
C GLU A 252 19.85 -0.12 6.68
N ASP A 253 19.18 0.87 6.11
CA ASP A 253 17.78 1.21 6.44
C ASP A 253 16.83 0.05 6.11
N MET A 254 17.08 -0.63 4.99
CA MET A 254 16.31 -1.80 4.58
C MET A 254 16.55 -3.01 5.51
N GLU A 255 17.76 -3.20 6.03
CA GLU A 255 18.04 -4.23 7.04
C GLU A 255 17.31 -3.92 8.37
N ASP A 256 17.22 -2.66 8.79
CA ASP A 256 16.46 -2.27 9.98
C ASP A 256 14.97 -2.62 9.84
N VAL A 257 14.38 -2.34 8.67
CA VAL A 257 13.01 -2.74 8.34
C VAL A 257 12.86 -4.27 8.38
N ARG A 258 13.77 -5.00 7.74
CA ARG A 258 13.77 -6.47 7.68
C ARG A 258 13.89 -7.10 9.07
N ALA A 259 14.83 -6.63 9.88
CA ALA A 259 15.06 -7.13 11.23
C ALA A 259 13.90 -6.78 12.18
N THR A 260 13.27 -5.62 12.02
CA THR A 260 12.05 -5.28 12.78
C THR A 260 10.89 -6.21 12.44
N LEU A 261 10.70 -6.59 11.17
CA LEU A 261 9.69 -7.60 10.79
C LEU A 261 9.99 -8.96 11.41
N ARG A 262 11.25 -9.42 11.39
CA ARG A 262 11.68 -10.66 12.05
C ARG A 262 11.45 -10.62 13.57
N TYR A 263 11.68 -9.47 14.21
CA TYR A 263 11.36 -9.27 15.61
C TYR A 263 9.86 -9.52 15.88
N MET A 264 8.98 -8.90 15.09
CA MET A 264 7.53 -9.07 15.24
C MET A 264 7.11 -10.53 15.00
N MET A 265 7.68 -11.19 13.99
CA MET A 265 7.42 -12.61 13.69
C MET A 265 7.82 -13.52 14.84
N SER A 266 8.99 -13.28 15.44
CA SER A 266 9.53 -14.11 16.53
C SER A 266 8.76 -13.95 17.84
N ASN A 267 8.08 -12.83 18.02
CA ASN A 267 7.37 -12.46 19.25
C ASN A 267 5.83 -12.52 19.10
N ARG A 268 5.31 -13.24 18.09
CA ARG A 268 3.88 -13.57 17.97
C ARG A 268 3.41 -14.49 19.10
N PHE A 269 2.10 -14.60 19.30
CA PHE A 269 1.56 -15.51 20.30
C PHE A 269 1.90 -16.97 19.95
N PRO A 270 2.54 -17.74 20.85
CA PRO A 270 3.14 -19.03 20.52
C PRO A 270 2.12 -20.11 20.16
N HIS A 271 0.91 -20.06 20.72
CA HIS A 271 -0.12 -21.09 20.51
C HIS A 271 -1.03 -20.80 19.32
N SER A 272 -1.41 -19.53 19.13
CA SER A 272 -2.37 -19.16 18.10
C SER A 272 -1.70 -18.67 16.80
N GLY A 273 -0.44 -18.22 16.85
CA GLY A 273 0.22 -17.52 15.74
C GLY A 273 -0.28 -16.09 15.51
N ASN A 274 -1.23 -15.58 16.30
CA ASN A 274 -1.72 -14.21 16.18
C ASN A 274 -0.68 -13.22 16.73
N TYR A 275 -0.86 -11.92 16.44
CA TYR A 275 0.07 -10.88 16.86
C TYR A 275 -0.53 -10.00 17.97
N PRO A 276 0.29 -9.58 18.96
CA PRO A 276 -0.17 -8.68 20.01
C PRO A 276 -0.54 -7.31 19.43
N SER A 277 -1.45 -6.60 20.09
CA SER A 277 -1.82 -5.25 19.64
C SER A 277 -0.70 -4.23 19.89
N SER A 278 0.09 -4.45 20.93
CA SER A 278 1.21 -3.61 21.38
C SER A 278 2.23 -4.43 22.17
N GLU A 279 3.44 -3.89 22.35
CA GLU A 279 4.51 -4.52 23.13
C GLU A 279 4.03 -4.98 24.51
N GLY A 280 4.39 -6.21 24.90
CA GLY A 280 4.05 -6.80 26.20
C GLY A 280 2.56 -7.13 26.42
N ASN A 281 1.67 -6.89 25.44
CA ASN A 281 0.26 -7.21 25.60
C ASN A 281 -0.01 -8.71 25.42
N ALA A 282 -0.31 -9.40 26.51
CA ALA A 282 -0.63 -10.83 26.52
C ALA A 282 -2.05 -11.18 26.01
N ARG A 283 -2.91 -10.19 25.69
CA ARG A 283 -4.31 -10.44 25.30
C ARG A 283 -4.44 -10.80 23.82
N ASP A 284 -4.46 -12.10 23.54
CA ASP A 284 -4.73 -12.64 22.21
C ASP A 284 -6.23 -12.64 21.86
N LYS A 285 -6.76 -11.46 21.52
CA LYS A 285 -8.19 -11.31 21.15
C LYS A 285 -8.43 -10.72 19.77
N LEU A 286 -7.56 -9.82 19.31
CA LEU A 286 -7.82 -9.01 18.12
C LEU A 286 -7.24 -9.69 16.87
N VAL A 287 -8.11 -9.96 15.89
CA VAL A 287 -7.75 -10.45 14.55
C VAL A 287 -8.34 -9.46 13.56
N GLN A 288 -7.63 -8.35 13.37
CA GLN A 288 -8.11 -7.15 12.70
C GLN A 288 -6.97 -6.51 11.90
N TRP A 289 -7.31 -5.70 10.89
CA TRP A 289 -6.31 -4.91 10.16
C TRP A 289 -5.61 -3.93 11.11
N SER A 290 -6.39 -3.24 11.94
CA SER A 290 -5.88 -2.28 12.91
C SER A 290 -4.93 -2.90 13.93
N HIS A 291 -5.26 -4.11 14.42
CA HIS A 291 -4.49 -4.86 15.41
C HIS A 291 -4.61 -6.39 15.22
N GLY A 292 -3.47 -7.06 15.03
CA GLY A 292 -3.38 -8.53 14.97
C GLY A 292 -2.97 -9.07 13.60
N ALA A 293 -3.32 -10.33 13.35
CA ALA A 293 -2.83 -11.10 12.21
C ALA A 293 -3.17 -10.51 10.83
N THR A 294 -4.33 -9.87 10.66
CA THR A 294 -4.73 -9.32 9.33
C THR A 294 -3.77 -8.24 8.86
N GLY A 295 -3.49 -7.23 9.71
CA GLY A 295 -2.53 -6.16 9.36
C GLY A 295 -1.15 -6.74 9.07
N MET A 296 -0.71 -7.70 9.90
CA MET A 296 0.57 -8.39 9.73
C MET A 296 0.64 -9.20 8.44
N ALA A 297 -0.39 -9.97 8.08
CA ALA A 297 -0.41 -10.77 6.86
C ALA A 297 -0.21 -9.88 5.61
N ILE A 298 -0.90 -8.72 5.57
CA ILE A 298 -0.78 -7.77 4.45
C ILE A 298 0.64 -7.17 4.39
N THR A 299 1.20 -6.77 5.53
CA THR A 299 2.58 -6.25 5.60
C THR A 299 3.62 -7.31 5.22
N LEU A 300 3.48 -8.54 5.71
CA LEU A 300 4.40 -9.65 5.41
C LEU A 300 4.31 -10.09 3.94
N CYS A 301 3.14 -10.01 3.31
CA CYS A 301 3.02 -10.19 1.86
C CYS A 301 3.89 -9.17 1.11
N LYS A 302 3.84 -7.90 1.51
CA LYS A 302 4.68 -6.86 0.91
C LYS A 302 6.16 -7.11 1.21
N ALA A 303 6.51 -7.52 2.42
CA ALA A 303 7.89 -7.87 2.77
C ALA A 303 8.42 -9.02 1.90
N SER A 304 7.61 -10.05 1.63
CA SER A 304 7.98 -11.16 0.75
C SER A 304 8.24 -10.73 -0.70
N GLU A 305 7.56 -9.69 -1.20
CA GLU A 305 7.82 -9.13 -2.53
C GLU A 305 9.17 -8.38 -2.57
N MET A 306 9.52 -7.71 -1.47
CA MET A 306 10.74 -6.91 -1.36
C MET A 306 11.97 -7.76 -0.98
N PHE A 307 11.75 -8.90 -0.33
CA PHE A 307 12.77 -9.85 0.09
C PHE A 307 12.50 -11.24 -0.48
N PRO A 308 12.56 -11.43 -1.82
CA PRO A 308 12.17 -12.69 -2.45
C PRO A 308 13.01 -13.91 -2.03
N ASN A 309 14.22 -13.68 -1.53
CA ASN A 309 15.10 -14.74 -1.04
C ASN A 309 14.78 -15.17 0.41
N ASP A 310 14.06 -14.34 1.17
CA ASP A 310 13.72 -14.58 2.57
C ASP A 310 12.33 -15.25 2.64
N ARG A 311 12.29 -16.55 2.33
CA ARG A 311 11.03 -17.32 2.28
C ARG A 311 10.22 -17.29 3.58
N GLU A 312 10.87 -17.04 4.71
CA GLU A 312 10.22 -16.88 6.01
C GLU A 312 9.12 -15.80 6.03
N PHE A 313 9.24 -14.73 5.22
CA PHE A 313 8.18 -13.71 5.15
C PHE A 313 6.94 -14.24 4.45
N ARG A 314 7.11 -15.04 3.39
CA ARG A 314 6.00 -15.73 2.71
C ARG A 314 5.31 -16.70 3.65
N ASP A 315 6.09 -17.52 4.34
CA ASP A 315 5.57 -18.55 5.25
C ASP A 315 4.83 -17.90 6.44
N ALA A 316 5.39 -16.84 7.03
CA ALA A 316 4.74 -16.09 8.10
C ALA A 316 3.47 -15.36 7.64
N ALA A 317 3.43 -14.85 6.40
CA ALA A 317 2.22 -14.27 5.84
C ALA A 317 1.10 -15.32 5.71
N ILE A 318 1.44 -16.53 5.25
CA ILE A 318 0.52 -17.66 5.15
C ILE A 318 0.00 -18.07 6.53
N GLU A 319 0.89 -18.22 7.51
CA GLU A 319 0.53 -18.54 8.89
C GLU A 319 -0.41 -17.49 9.50
N ALA A 320 -0.13 -16.20 9.29
CA ALA A 320 -1.03 -15.11 9.68
C ALA A 320 -2.39 -15.22 8.96
N GLY A 321 -2.40 -15.59 7.68
CA GLY A 321 -3.61 -15.90 6.92
C GLY A 321 -4.43 -17.04 7.53
N GLU A 322 -3.80 -18.10 8.04
CA GLU A 322 -4.49 -19.20 8.72
C GLU A 322 -5.15 -18.74 10.04
N VAL A 323 -4.54 -17.79 10.75
CA VAL A 323 -5.19 -17.15 11.92
C VAL A 323 -6.44 -16.40 11.50
N VAL A 324 -6.35 -15.61 10.43
CA VAL A 324 -7.50 -14.87 9.88
C VAL A 324 -8.58 -15.83 9.41
N TRP A 325 -8.25 -16.96 8.79
CA TRP A 325 -9.23 -17.95 8.38
C TRP A 325 -10.01 -18.53 9.56
N LYS A 326 -9.31 -18.88 10.64
CA LYS A 326 -9.93 -19.51 11.82
C LYS A 326 -10.71 -18.53 12.71
N ARG A 327 -10.31 -17.26 12.76
CA ARG A 327 -10.78 -16.29 13.78
C ARG A 327 -11.22 -14.93 13.21
N GLY A 328 -11.18 -14.75 11.89
CA GLY A 328 -11.41 -13.46 11.23
C GLY A 328 -12.88 -13.10 10.97
N LEU A 329 -13.82 -14.02 11.20
CA LEU A 329 -15.26 -13.73 11.19
C LEU A 329 -15.68 -13.06 12.51
N VAL A 330 -15.43 -11.75 12.59
CA VAL A 330 -15.68 -10.90 13.76
C VAL A 330 -17.06 -10.24 13.74
N LYS A 331 -17.47 -9.65 14.87
CA LYS A 331 -18.78 -9.00 15.04
C LYS A 331 -18.92 -7.60 14.40
N LYS A 332 -18.04 -7.25 13.45
CA LYS A 332 -17.99 -5.94 12.80
C LYS A 332 -17.83 -6.10 11.29
N VAL A 333 -18.31 -5.12 10.51
CA VAL A 333 -18.34 -5.22 9.05
C VAL A 333 -17.15 -4.55 8.36
N GLY A 334 -16.68 -3.39 8.85
CA GLY A 334 -15.78 -2.49 8.13
C GLY A 334 -14.34 -2.98 7.89
N LEU A 335 -13.53 -2.10 7.29
CA LEU A 335 -12.14 -2.39 6.93
C LEU A 335 -11.17 -2.38 8.12
N ALA A 336 -11.39 -1.53 9.12
CA ALA A 336 -10.43 -1.35 10.20
C ALA A 336 -10.34 -2.58 11.09
N ASP A 337 -11.50 -3.11 11.47
CA ASP A 337 -11.63 -4.11 12.52
C ASP A 337 -12.78 -5.09 12.29
N GLY A 338 -13.29 -5.14 11.06
CA GLY A 338 -14.38 -5.98 10.62
C GLY A 338 -13.99 -7.07 9.63
N VAL A 339 -14.99 -7.87 9.25
CA VAL A 339 -14.85 -8.99 8.32
C VAL A 339 -14.36 -8.52 6.95
N ALA A 340 -14.79 -7.33 6.49
CA ALA A 340 -14.37 -6.85 5.17
C ALA A 340 -12.86 -6.62 5.11
N GLY A 341 -12.29 -5.98 6.14
CA GLY A 341 -10.84 -5.77 6.26
C GLY A 341 -10.06 -7.07 6.36
N ASN A 342 -10.61 -8.05 7.11
CA ASN A 342 -9.99 -9.36 7.27
C ASN A 342 -9.88 -10.13 5.94
N ALA A 343 -10.87 -10.01 5.06
CA ALA A 343 -10.83 -10.65 3.74
C ALA A 343 -9.63 -10.20 2.87
N TYR A 344 -9.14 -8.97 3.06
CA TYR A 344 -7.99 -8.45 2.32
C TYR A 344 -6.65 -9.12 2.68
N ALA A 345 -6.57 -9.85 3.80
CA ALA A 345 -5.42 -10.72 4.06
C ALA A 345 -5.34 -11.82 2.99
N PHE A 346 -6.46 -12.44 2.64
CA PHE A 346 -6.51 -13.48 1.61
C PHE A 346 -6.29 -12.91 0.21
N LEU A 347 -6.89 -11.76 -0.12
CA LEU A 347 -6.59 -11.09 -1.39
C LEU A 347 -5.10 -10.76 -1.50
N SER A 348 -4.46 -10.38 -0.40
CA SER A 348 -3.01 -10.12 -0.36
C SER A 348 -2.17 -11.38 -0.57
N LEU A 349 -2.59 -12.51 0.00
CA LEU A 349 -1.98 -13.81 -0.19
C LEU A 349 -2.21 -14.36 -1.59
N TYR A 350 -3.39 -14.17 -2.17
CA TYR A 350 -3.69 -14.56 -3.54
C TYR A 350 -2.76 -13.87 -4.54
N ARG A 351 -2.58 -12.55 -4.39
CA ARG A 351 -1.64 -11.81 -5.25
C ARG A 351 -0.18 -12.25 -5.07
N LEU A 352 0.20 -12.66 -3.86
CA LEU A 352 1.57 -13.13 -3.58
C LEU A 352 1.82 -14.55 -4.11
N THR A 353 0.84 -15.44 -3.98
CA THR A 353 1.02 -16.89 -4.16
C THR A 353 0.42 -17.42 -5.47
N GLY A 354 -0.63 -16.77 -5.98
CA GLY A 354 -1.44 -17.26 -7.09
C GLY A 354 -2.25 -18.51 -6.78
N GLU A 355 -2.32 -18.96 -5.52
CA GLU A 355 -3.00 -20.20 -5.14
C GLU A 355 -4.51 -19.98 -5.02
N SER A 356 -5.32 -20.86 -5.62
CA SER A 356 -6.79 -20.72 -5.71
C SER A 356 -7.48 -20.67 -4.34
N ILE A 357 -6.92 -21.33 -3.33
CA ILE A 357 -7.47 -21.27 -1.96
C ILE A 357 -7.57 -19.83 -1.44
N TYR A 358 -6.60 -18.98 -1.77
CA TYR A 358 -6.62 -17.57 -1.35
C TYR A 358 -7.50 -16.69 -2.24
N GLU A 359 -7.94 -17.19 -3.39
CA GLU A 359 -9.00 -16.57 -4.20
C GLU A 359 -10.40 -16.89 -3.66
N GLU A 360 -10.61 -18.11 -3.13
CA GLU A 360 -11.90 -18.59 -2.62
C GLU A 360 -12.23 -18.04 -1.22
N ARG A 361 -11.25 -17.99 -0.31
CA ARG A 361 -11.45 -17.50 1.07
C ARG A 361 -12.03 -16.08 1.18
N PRO A 362 -11.62 -15.06 0.40
CA PRO A 362 -12.23 -13.74 0.48
C PRO A 362 -13.68 -13.76 -0.06
N LYS A 363 -14.00 -14.63 -1.04
CA LYS A 363 -15.39 -14.83 -1.51
C LYS A 363 -16.26 -15.43 -0.39
N ALA A 364 -15.73 -16.36 0.40
CA ALA A 364 -16.45 -16.89 1.57
C ALA A 364 -16.74 -15.80 2.63
N PHE A 365 -15.77 -14.95 2.94
CA PHE A 365 -15.95 -13.81 3.86
C PHE A 365 -16.97 -12.80 3.31
N ALA A 366 -16.95 -12.56 2.00
CA ALA A 366 -17.92 -11.69 1.33
C ALA A 366 -19.33 -12.28 1.29
N SER A 367 -19.50 -13.59 1.07
CA SER A 367 -20.79 -14.28 1.18
C SER A 367 -21.34 -14.17 2.61
N PHE A 368 -20.49 -14.37 3.62
CA PHE A 368 -20.88 -14.17 5.02
C PHE A 368 -21.39 -12.76 5.27
N LEU A 369 -20.68 -11.74 4.78
CA LEU A 369 -21.11 -10.34 4.86
C LEU A 369 -22.43 -10.11 4.12
N TYR A 370 -22.62 -10.69 2.93
CA TYR A 370 -23.86 -10.54 2.16
C TYR A 370 -25.10 -10.97 2.95
N HIS A 371 -24.99 -12.05 3.73
CA HIS A 371 -26.09 -12.56 4.53
C HIS A 371 -26.23 -11.88 5.90
N ASN A 372 -25.13 -11.42 6.51
CA ASN A 372 -25.12 -11.02 7.93
C ASN A 372 -24.84 -9.54 8.19
N ALA A 373 -24.41 -8.75 7.19
CA ALA A 373 -23.94 -7.37 7.40
C ALA A 373 -24.95 -6.49 8.14
N SER A 374 -26.23 -6.53 7.77
CA SER A 374 -27.28 -5.74 8.43
C SER A 374 -27.43 -6.10 9.92
N GLY A 375 -27.35 -7.38 10.25
CA GLY A 375 -27.38 -7.84 11.65
C GLY A 375 -26.14 -7.44 12.43
N LEU A 376 -24.96 -7.54 11.81
CA LEU A 376 -23.69 -7.13 12.41
C LEU A 376 -23.62 -5.62 12.67
N VAL A 377 -24.14 -4.79 11.76
CA VAL A 377 -24.26 -3.34 11.98
C VAL A 377 -25.18 -3.06 13.17
N ALA A 378 -26.33 -3.73 13.27
CA ALA A 378 -27.24 -3.54 14.40
C ALA A 378 -26.63 -3.94 15.76
N ILE A 379 -25.73 -4.93 15.78
CA ILE A 379 -25.04 -5.39 17.00
C ILE A 379 -23.82 -4.52 17.34
N GLY A 380 -23.01 -4.20 16.33
CA GLY A 380 -21.74 -3.48 16.49
C GLY A 380 -21.93 -2.01 16.87
N HIS A 381 -23.07 -1.42 16.49
CA HIS A 381 -23.43 -0.05 16.77
C HIS A 381 -24.53 -0.03 17.85
N GLY A 382 -24.16 -0.07 19.13
CA GLY A 382 -25.11 0.13 20.24
C GLY A 382 -25.94 1.44 20.07
N ARG A 383 -27.01 1.61 20.86
CA ARG A 383 -27.93 2.77 20.80
C ARG A 383 -27.17 4.11 20.87
N GLY A 384 -26.76 4.65 19.73
CA GLY A 384 -25.94 5.87 19.63
C GLY A 384 -24.86 5.86 18.54
N ALA A 385 -24.59 4.73 17.86
CA ALA A 385 -23.51 4.60 16.87
C ALA A 385 -23.98 4.48 15.41
N ALA A 386 -25.21 4.92 15.10
CA ALA A 386 -25.72 4.96 13.72
C ALA A 386 -24.86 5.84 12.79
N ASP A 387 -24.11 6.79 13.35
CA ASP A 387 -23.35 7.82 12.62
C ASP A 387 -22.20 7.29 11.76
N HIS A 388 -21.74 6.05 11.99
CA HIS A 388 -20.62 5.45 11.22
C HIS A 388 -20.99 4.18 10.47
N ALA A 389 -22.26 3.79 10.47
CA ALA A 389 -22.73 2.55 9.83
C ALA A 389 -22.42 2.47 8.34
N TYR A 390 -22.29 3.61 7.66
CA TYR A 390 -21.97 3.71 6.24
C TYR A 390 -20.55 4.20 5.95
N SER A 391 -19.71 4.36 6.98
CA SER A 391 -18.32 4.79 6.79
C SER A 391 -17.47 3.73 6.07
N LEU A 392 -16.35 4.17 5.49
CA LEU A 392 -15.42 3.29 4.79
C LEU A 392 -14.72 2.30 5.74
N PHE A 393 -14.19 2.78 6.86
CA PHE A 393 -13.36 1.93 7.72
C PHE A 393 -14.12 1.22 8.84
N GLN A 394 -15.26 1.73 9.31
CA GLN A 394 -16.06 1.06 10.35
C GLN A 394 -17.34 0.44 9.81
N GLY A 395 -17.83 0.94 8.67
CA GLY A 395 -19.16 0.64 8.16
C GLY A 395 -19.19 -0.12 6.84
N LEU A 396 -20.36 -0.02 6.22
CA LEU A 396 -20.77 -0.77 5.03
C LEU A 396 -20.07 -0.32 3.74
N ALA A 397 -19.58 0.91 3.65
CA ALA A 397 -18.81 1.34 2.47
C ALA A 397 -17.52 0.52 2.29
N GLY A 398 -16.91 0.07 3.40
CA GLY A 398 -15.81 -0.89 3.40
C GLY A 398 -16.19 -2.25 2.80
N THR A 399 -17.37 -2.76 3.16
CA THR A 399 -17.94 -3.97 2.58
C THR A 399 -18.19 -3.83 1.08
N ALA A 400 -18.72 -2.69 0.63
CA ALA A 400 -18.89 -2.40 -0.80
C ALA A 400 -17.54 -2.42 -1.53
N CYS A 401 -16.51 -1.80 -0.96
CA CYS A 401 -15.16 -1.82 -1.53
C CYS A 401 -14.62 -3.25 -1.68
N LEU A 402 -14.77 -4.11 -0.66
CA LEU A 402 -14.39 -5.52 -0.77
C LEU A 402 -15.11 -6.20 -1.94
N TRP A 403 -16.43 -6.02 -2.06
CA TRP A 403 -17.20 -6.65 -3.14
C TRP A 403 -16.80 -6.15 -4.53
N PHE A 404 -16.47 -4.86 -4.69
CA PHE A 404 -15.90 -4.37 -5.94
C PHE A 404 -14.52 -5.00 -6.23
N ASP A 405 -13.67 -5.12 -5.22
CA ASP A 405 -12.31 -5.67 -5.35
C ASP A 405 -12.28 -7.16 -5.66
N LEU A 406 -13.32 -7.92 -5.27
CA LEU A 406 -13.48 -9.33 -5.63
C LEU A 406 -13.68 -9.57 -7.12
N LEU A 407 -14.12 -8.55 -7.87
CA LEU A 407 -14.35 -8.66 -9.32
C LEU A 407 -13.04 -8.65 -10.12
N LYS A 408 -11.95 -8.15 -9.52
CA LYS A 408 -10.60 -8.10 -10.10
C LYS A 408 -9.55 -8.38 -9.02
N PRO A 409 -9.52 -9.60 -8.44
CA PRO A 409 -8.75 -9.92 -7.24
C PRO A 409 -7.25 -9.71 -7.42
N GLU A 410 -6.71 -9.86 -8.63
CA GLU A 410 -5.32 -9.58 -8.98
C GLU A 410 -4.93 -8.10 -8.83
N SER A 411 -5.89 -7.19 -9.03
CA SER A 411 -5.73 -5.74 -8.93
C SER A 411 -6.22 -5.16 -7.61
N SER A 412 -6.86 -5.98 -6.76
CA SER A 412 -7.42 -5.57 -5.48
C SER A 412 -6.37 -4.96 -4.55
N ARG A 413 -6.78 -3.98 -3.74
CA ARG A 413 -5.92 -3.28 -2.78
C ARG A 413 -6.72 -2.94 -1.55
N PHE A 414 -6.13 -3.13 -0.38
CA PHE A 414 -6.74 -2.65 0.85
C PHE A 414 -6.91 -1.12 0.73
N PRO A 415 -8.13 -0.56 0.83
CA PRO A 415 -8.33 0.88 0.80
C PRO A 415 -7.53 1.52 1.92
N GLY A 416 -6.54 2.35 1.63
CA GLY A 416 -5.62 2.81 2.67
C GLY A 416 -4.20 2.26 2.61
N ILE A 417 -3.96 1.15 1.89
CA ILE A 417 -2.71 0.38 2.02
C ILE A 417 -2.39 -0.49 0.76
N ARG A 418 -1.11 -0.45 0.34
CA ARG A 418 -0.39 -1.27 -0.69
C ARG A 418 -0.33 -0.70 -2.13
N GLN A 419 0.89 -0.58 -2.63
CA GLN A 419 1.25 -0.40 -4.04
C GLN A 419 1.98 -1.64 -4.59
N ASP A 420 1.89 -1.88 -5.90
CA ASP A 420 2.60 -2.95 -6.59
C ASP A 420 4.05 -2.56 -6.85
N SER A 421 4.99 -3.35 -6.35
CA SER A 421 6.41 -3.21 -6.65
C SER A 421 6.75 -3.86 -7.99
N LYS A 422 6.32 -3.30 -9.13
CA LYS A 422 6.87 -3.74 -10.43
C LYS A 422 8.33 -3.29 -10.65
N HIS A 423 8.88 -2.45 -9.77
CA HIS A 423 10.10 -1.69 -10.03
C HIS A 423 11.43 -2.36 -9.62
N TYR A 424 11.44 -3.52 -8.95
CA TYR A 424 12.72 -4.22 -8.74
C TYR A 424 13.33 -4.75 -10.04
N VAL A 425 12.51 -5.01 -11.06
CA VAL A 425 13.00 -5.43 -12.38
C VAL A 425 13.62 -4.26 -13.15
N ILE A 426 13.09 -3.04 -13.01
CA ILE A 426 13.56 -1.87 -13.76
C ILE A 426 14.89 -1.33 -13.21
N MET A 427 15.11 -1.34 -11.89
CA MET A 427 16.42 -0.94 -11.33
C MET A 427 17.56 -1.89 -11.71
N VAL A 428 17.27 -3.20 -11.87
CA VAL A 428 18.28 -4.15 -12.37
C VAL A 428 18.60 -3.84 -13.84
N LEU A 429 17.60 -3.52 -14.66
CA LEU A 429 17.81 -3.16 -16.07
C LEU A 429 18.59 -1.85 -16.24
N SER A 430 18.28 -0.80 -15.46
CA SER A 430 19.01 0.48 -15.54
C SER A 430 20.46 0.38 -15.07
N SER A 431 20.73 -0.49 -14.10
CA SER A 431 22.11 -0.81 -13.65
C SER A 431 22.91 -1.55 -14.73
N PHE A 432 22.24 -2.38 -15.55
CA PHE A 432 22.86 -3.06 -16.69
C PHE A 432 23.09 -2.11 -17.88
N GLN A 433 22.19 -1.17 -18.13
CA GLN A 433 22.36 -0.16 -19.18
C GLN A 433 23.52 0.80 -18.88
N CYS A 434 23.69 1.17 -17.61
CA CYS A 434 24.87 1.92 -17.15
C CYS A 434 26.18 1.12 -17.30
N SER A 435 26.09 -0.22 -17.31
CA SER A 435 27.26 -1.09 -17.51
C SER A 435 27.62 -1.24 -18.99
N SER A 436 26.66 -1.21 -19.93
CA SER A 436 26.96 -1.28 -21.37
C SER A 436 27.71 -0.04 -21.87
N ASP A 437 27.43 1.13 -21.28
CA ASP A 437 28.12 2.38 -21.60
C ASP A 437 29.57 2.38 -21.07
N TYR A 438 29.85 1.60 -20.01
CA TYR A 438 31.20 1.45 -19.46
C TYR A 438 32.08 0.45 -20.24
N PHE A 439 31.49 -0.47 -21.00
CA PHE A 439 32.21 -1.48 -21.76
C PHE A 439 32.42 -1.16 -23.25
N GLY A 440 32.02 0.03 -23.71
CA GLY A 440 32.41 0.54 -25.01
C GLY A 440 31.92 -0.32 -26.18
N PHE A 441 30.60 -0.53 -26.29
CA PHE A 441 30.03 -1.01 -27.54
C PHE A 441 30.07 0.12 -28.57
N SER A 442 30.99 -0.02 -29.52
CA SER A 442 31.11 0.79 -30.72
C SER A 442 29.80 0.77 -31.51
N SER A 443 29.39 1.95 -31.98
CA SER A 443 28.15 2.25 -32.69
C SER A 443 28.07 1.69 -34.12
N ASP A 444 28.36 0.39 -34.33
CA ASP A 444 28.33 -0.24 -35.66
C ASP A 444 27.98 -1.75 -35.61
N SER A 445 26.94 -2.13 -34.86
CA SER A 445 26.34 -3.45 -35.00
C SER A 445 24.83 -3.40 -34.81
N ASN A 446 24.08 -3.71 -35.88
CA ASN A 446 22.66 -4.04 -35.83
C ASN A 446 22.48 -5.24 -34.89
N VAL A 447 22.00 -4.99 -33.68
CA VAL A 447 21.48 -6.05 -32.80
C VAL A 447 20.08 -6.37 -33.29
N ASP A 448 19.87 -7.57 -33.82
CA ASP A 448 18.58 -7.97 -34.37
C ASP A 448 17.56 -8.20 -33.24
N ARG A 449 16.28 -7.95 -33.53
CA ARG A 449 15.18 -8.07 -32.56
C ARG A 449 15.12 -9.48 -31.95
N ASP A 450 15.51 -10.48 -32.72
CA ASP A 450 15.52 -11.88 -32.32
C ASP A 450 16.65 -12.21 -31.33
N ASP A 451 17.78 -11.48 -31.36
CA ASP A 451 18.90 -11.69 -30.44
C ASP A 451 18.59 -11.19 -29.02
N LEU A 452 17.88 -10.06 -28.91
CA LEU A 452 17.41 -9.53 -27.62
C LEU A 452 16.35 -10.44 -26.98
N VAL A 453 15.47 -11.04 -27.79
CA VAL A 453 14.46 -12.00 -27.32
C VAL A 453 15.10 -13.31 -26.87
N LEU A 454 16.10 -13.82 -27.60
CA LEU A 454 16.87 -14.99 -27.18
C LEU A 454 17.68 -14.74 -25.89
N PHE A 455 18.28 -13.56 -25.75
CA PHE A 455 19.02 -13.17 -24.55
C PHE A 455 18.10 -13.05 -23.33
N GLY A 456 16.92 -12.45 -23.51
CA GLY A 456 15.87 -12.42 -22.49
C GLY A 456 15.44 -13.83 -22.06
N LYS A 457 15.14 -14.72 -23.01
CA LYS A 457 14.77 -16.11 -22.70
C LYS A 457 15.88 -16.82 -21.92
N ALA A 458 17.15 -16.71 -22.34
CA ALA A 458 18.27 -17.37 -21.67
C ALA A 458 18.46 -16.94 -20.19
N ILE A 459 18.14 -15.69 -19.84
CA ILE A 459 18.27 -15.16 -18.47
C ILE A 459 17.08 -15.54 -17.59
N PHE A 460 15.85 -15.60 -18.15
CA PHE A 460 14.64 -15.87 -17.36
C PHE A 460 14.28 -17.35 -17.24
N THR A 461 14.77 -18.23 -18.13
CA THR A 461 14.47 -19.67 -18.10
C THR A 461 14.82 -20.37 -16.76
N PRO A 462 15.92 -20.02 -16.06
CA PRO A 462 16.23 -20.62 -14.75
C PRO A 462 15.29 -20.19 -13.61
N TRP A 463 14.51 -19.10 -13.78
CA TRP A 463 13.69 -18.51 -12.72
C TRP A 463 12.22 -18.94 -12.77
N MET A 464 11.72 -19.47 -13.90
CA MET A 464 10.33 -19.94 -14.05
C MET A 464 10.20 -21.02 -15.16
N PRO A 465 10.33 -22.32 -14.84
CA PRO A 465 10.38 -23.39 -15.86
C PRO A 465 9.04 -23.70 -16.57
N HIS A 466 7.94 -22.98 -16.30
CA HIS A 466 6.59 -23.33 -16.79
C HIS A 466 5.75 -22.18 -17.37
N ARG A 467 6.33 -21.08 -17.86
CA ARG A 467 5.54 -19.99 -18.48
C ARG A 467 6.18 -19.36 -19.73
N ASP A 468 6.59 -20.19 -20.69
CA ASP A 468 7.27 -19.73 -21.92
C ASP A 468 6.37 -18.94 -22.89
N GLU A 469 5.05 -19.19 -22.93
CA GLU A 469 4.15 -18.55 -23.91
C GLU A 469 3.66 -17.15 -23.50
N LEU A 470 3.49 -16.88 -22.20
CA LEU A 470 2.96 -15.60 -21.71
C LEU A 470 4.00 -14.48 -21.69
N ILE A 471 5.26 -14.81 -21.41
CA ILE A 471 6.36 -13.82 -21.35
C ILE A 471 6.76 -13.40 -22.76
N GLY A 472 6.82 -14.33 -23.71
CA GLY A 472 7.13 -14.02 -25.11
C GLY A 472 6.18 -12.98 -25.70
N SER A 473 4.88 -13.16 -25.47
CA SER A 473 3.87 -12.21 -25.99
C SER A 473 3.91 -10.83 -25.32
N ALA A 474 4.27 -10.74 -24.04
CA ALA A 474 4.40 -9.47 -23.33
C ALA A 474 5.67 -8.71 -23.73
N LEU A 475 6.80 -9.40 -23.83
CA LEU A 475 8.07 -8.81 -24.27
C LEU A 475 8.02 -8.34 -25.72
N GLU A 476 7.38 -9.11 -26.61
CA GLU A 476 7.20 -8.72 -28.01
C GLU A 476 6.32 -7.48 -28.17
N LYS A 477 5.35 -7.29 -27.27
CA LYS A 477 4.41 -6.17 -27.28
C LYS A 477 5.08 -4.87 -26.82
N ASP A 478 5.84 -4.92 -25.73
CA ASP A 478 6.57 -3.77 -25.20
C ASP A 478 7.67 -3.31 -26.19
N ILE A 479 8.43 -4.25 -26.75
CA ILE A 479 9.44 -3.94 -27.80
C ILE A 479 8.75 -3.36 -29.06
N SER A 480 7.59 -3.87 -29.44
CA SER A 480 6.84 -3.35 -30.58
C SER A 480 6.29 -1.93 -30.35
N GLU A 481 5.96 -1.54 -29.12
CA GLU A 481 5.48 -0.20 -28.79
C GLU A 481 6.63 0.82 -28.78
N GLU A 482 7.82 0.42 -28.33
CA GLU A 482 9.04 1.26 -28.38
C GLU A 482 9.52 1.52 -29.82
N PHE A 483 9.50 0.51 -30.69
CA PHE A 483 9.86 0.69 -32.10
C PHE A 483 8.84 1.52 -32.89
N ARG A 484 7.54 1.44 -32.56
CA ARG A 484 6.51 2.32 -33.16
C ARG A 484 6.71 3.79 -32.81
N TYR A 485 7.26 4.08 -31.63
CA TYR A 485 7.59 5.43 -31.20
C TYR A 485 8.75 6.03 -32.00
N LEU A 486 9.70 5.19 -32.44
CA LEU A 486 10.84 5.62 -33.26
C LEU A 486 10.48 5.83 -34.74
N GLU A 487 9.48 5.12 -35.28
CA GLU A 487 9.04 5.27 -36.67
C GLU A 487 8.12 6.47 -36.94
N HIS A 488 7.56 7.12 -35.91
CA HIS A 488 6.54 8.19 -36.07
C HIS A 488 7.02 9.61 -35.73
N ALA A 489 8.33 9.86 -35.68
CA ALA A 489 8.85 11.23 -35.64
C ALA A 489 8.67 11.90 -37.03
N PRO A 490 7.97 13.05 -37.14
CA PRO A 490 7.69 13.64 -38.43
C PRO A 490 8.94 14.28 -39.07
N HIS A 491 9.23 13.88 -40.31
CA HIS A 491 10.13 14.57 -41.23
C HIS A 491 9.47 15.81 -41.83
N THR A 492 9.94 17.01 -41.47
CA THR A 492 9.88 18.28 -42.24
C THR A 492 10.96 19.22 -41.65
N ALA A 493 11.75 20.06 -42.33
CA ALA A 493 12.05 20.36 -43.72
C ALA A 493 13.41 21.12 -43.75
N GLU A 494 14.05 21.20 -44.91
CA GLU A 494 15.38 21.77 -45.18
C GLU A 494 15.58 23.24 -44.78
N ALA A 495 16.76 23.57 -44.22
CA ALA A 495 17.48 24.84 -44.40
C ALA A 495 18.97 24.72 -43.96
N GLN A 496 19.91 24.91 -44.89
CA GLN A 496 21.36 25.13 -44.59
C GLN A 496 21.64 26.65 -44.38
N PRO A 497 22.91 27.08 -44.14
CA PRO A 497 23.63 27.04 -42.87
C PRO A 497 24.06 28.46 -42.42
N ASP A 498 24.19 28.75 -41.13
CA ASP A 498 24.93 29.96 -40.72
C ASP A 498 25.88 29.72 -39.54
N HIS A 499 27.13 30.12 -39.79
CA HIS A 499 28.24 30.13 -38.87
C HIS A 499 28.13 31.36 -37.97
N ARG A 500 27.80 31.18 -36.69
CA ARG A 500 28.35 31.93 -35.54
C ARG A 500 27.53 31.65 -34.28
N ALA A 501 28.11 30.89 -33.36
CA ALA A 501 28.20 31.23 -31.94
C ALA A 501 28.76 30.03 -31.17
N LYS A 502 29.92 30.21 -30.55
CA LYS A 502 30.49 29.29 -29.55
C LYS A 502 29.64 29.37 -28.27
N PRO A 503 29.34 28.26 -27.57
CA PRO A 503 28.97 28.33 -26.17
C PRO A 503 30.22 28.30 -25.29
N TYR A 504 30.22 29.21 -24.32
CA TYR A 504 31.10 29.26 -23.15
C TYR A 504 31.08 27.91 -22.41
N ILE A 505 32.24 27.25 -22.33
CA ILE A 505 32.49 26.20 -21.34
C ILE A 505 33.15 26.87 -20.14
N SER A 506 32.42 27.03 -19.04
CA SER A 506 33.00 27.39 -17.75
C SER A 506 33.75 26.19 -17.19
N GLN A 507 35.08 26.34 -17.13
CA GLN A 507 36.03 25.42 -16.52
C GLN A 507 35.76 25.25 -15.02
N VAL A 508 35.52 24.03 -14.56
CA VAL A 508 35.84 23.63 -13.18
C VAL A 508 37.19 22.91 -13.22
N LYS A 509 38.20 23.55 -12.63
CA LYS A 509 39.56 23.01 -12.49
C LYS A 509 39.57 21.91 -11.44
N ALA A 510 39.83 20.67 -11.85
CA ALA A 510 40.25 19.61 -10.93
C ALA A 510 41.72 19.82 -10.54
N LYS A 511 42.02 19.82 -9.23
CA LYS A 511 43.38 19.69 -8.69
C LYS A 511 43.78 18.20 -8.67
N PRO A 512 45.04 17.85 -8.96
CA PRO A 512 45.49 16.46 -8.88
C PRO A 512 45.85 16.09 -7.43
N TRP A 513 45.46 14.89 -7.00
CA TRP A 513 46.05 14.21 -5.86
C TRP A 513 46.93 13.08 -6.39
N SER A 514 48.21 13.16 -6.03
CA SER A 514 49.25 12.16 -6.26
C SER A 514 49.09 11.02 -5.23
N LEU A 515 49.02 9.79 -5.70
CA LEU A 515 49.21 8.59 -4.88
C LEU A 515 50.52 7.93 -5.32
N GLU A 516 51.48 7.94 -4.41
CA GLU A 516 52.69 7.11 -4.49
C GLU A 516 52.31 5.63 -4.33
N ASN A 517 52.99 4.80 -5.11
CA ASN A 517 52.99 3.35 -5.06
C ASN A 517 53.51 2.84 -3.71
N ASP A 518 52.89 1.77 -3.19
CA ASP A 518 53.59 0.50 -2.93
C ASP A 518 52.63 -0.54 -2.33
N HIS A 519 52.18 -1.49 -3.16
CA HIS A 519 52.49 -2.92 -3.02
C HIS A 519 51.56 -3.79 -3.88
N VAL A 520 52.21 -4.58 -4.74
CA VAL A 520 51.67 -5.56 -5.68
C VAL A 520 51.25 -6.85 -4.97
N GLY A 521 50.12 -7.44 -5.36
CA GLY A 521 50.03 -8.90 -5.49
C GLY A 521 48.77 -9.61 -5.00
N ASN A 522 47.93 -10.00 -5.98
CA ASN A 522 47.04 -11.19 -6.02
C ASN A 522 45.78 -11.18 -5.11
N SER A 523 44.56 -11.53 -5.54
CA SER A 523 44.14 -12.35 -6.69
C SER A 523 42.67 -12.05 -7.02
N VAL A 524 42.41 -11.81 -8.30
CA VAL A 524 41.09 -11.84 -8.95
C VAL A 524 40.76 -13.31 -9.25
N ASN A 525 39.56 -13.77 -8.88
CA ASN A 525 38.85 -14.90 -9.49
C ASN A 525 37.48 -15.01 -8.85
N ILE A 526 36.41 -14.90 -9.65
CA ILE A 526 35.31 -15.88 -9.80
C ILE A 526 34.38 -15.34 -10.91
N PHE A 527 33.97 -16.24 -11.81
CA PHE A 527 33.10 -16.10 -13.00
C PHE A 527 33.77 -15.85 -14.36
N GLY A 528 34.55 -16.85 -14.79
CA GLY A 528 34.61 -17.25 -16.20
C GLY A 528 34.23 -18.73 -16.30
N SER A 529 33.08 -19.05 -16.91
CA SER A 529 32.80 -20.38 -17.51
C SER A 529 31.37 -20.48 -18.07
N VAL A 530 31.08 -19.93 -19.26
CA VAL A 530 30.21 -20.55 -20.28
C VAL A 530 30.52 -19.89 -21.64
N PHE A 531 31.53 -20.37 -22.36
CA PHE A 531 31.60 -20.24 -23.82
C PHE A 531 32.51 -21.36 -24.34
N ILE A 532 31.90 -22.47 -24.78
CA ILE A 532 32.55 -23.44 -25.67
C ILE A 532 31.75 -23.47 -26.97
N ASN A 533 32.23 -22.65 -27.90
CA ASN A 533 32.58 -22.98 -29.27
C ASN A 533 31.70 -24.02 -30.03
N LYS A 534 30.92 -23.54 -31.01
CA LYS A 534 30.68 -24.26 -32.27
C LYS A 534 30.50 -23.26 -33.42
N ASN A 535 31.59 -22.98 -34.13
CA ASN A 535 31.58 -22.66 -35.55
C ASN A 535 31.85 -23.95 -36.33
N ASN A 536 30.80 -24.50 -36.95
CA ASN A 536 30.75 -25.11 -38.29
C ASN A 536 29.33 -25.54 -38.60
#